data_AF-A0A1M6KQG8-F1
#
_entry.id   AF-A0A1M6KQG8-F1
#
_cell.length_a   1.000
_cell.length_b   1.000
_cell.length_c   1.000
_cell.angle_alpha   90.00
_cell.angle_beta   90.00
_cell.angle_gamma   90.00
#
_symmetry.space_group_name_H-M   'P 1'
#
loop_
_entity.id
_entity.type
_entity.pdbx_description
1 polymer ?
#
loop_
_entity_poly.entity_id
_entity_poly.type
_entity_poly.pdbx_seq_one_letter_code
_entity_poly.pdbx_strand_id
1 'polypeptide(L)'
;MKTKQKIQVPAIQLPKDQYAHVEASTEWWWHIGTLQDKFGKRKFGFEVNATRMETYGLIQISVADINAKKHYECYEFNASCPTDWAESDLSKPWSVNLAIDEATISMNAPQNDPTNMNVRATFQTKDGTACTIDIQVNQVGPPLLVWGTGIKEVYKNEKLPPLKKNNYYYSLTNLVASGTIIIGDEIVEVEGTTWMDHEYGAFPASTKWILQDVQLENGIQLSNYALVEGPLIAGQAIDSHATVLLEDGTSVYVPTKVTPLHSKSLDGFDYFMEFSLAIENKEFDIHTTLNIVTLMDDQVFTNALSAPIYEGVASCSGTYNGTAVQGAAWIEQNIKKNVNSKSLGVANPDLSSYTGYYILEGAEEGAFLTIDTNQTAGLSGDETGVTISYSMDGEKSVTDDFGPTYSFEFSTLTFPNGDTLKFDRGFDNGVLTSVSGKLAGTNVIGSNAFNPVSLQNFAGDYYLSGGPNDGDLVLSVNSLGEVFYAFSSGKLSKVQKYTYNPAMYVLQFKSPEGTGYILMLGTGGALGLACSIIEDGQATYAFSCTPSV
;
A
#
# COMPACT_ATOMS: atom_id res chain seq x y z
N MET A 1 -39.41 11.93 -17.09
CA MET A 1 -38.66 12.05 -18.36
C MET A 1 -37.24 11.64 -18.06
N LYS A 2 -36.81 10.46 -18.53
CA LYS A 2 -35.43 9.98 -18.38
C LYS A 2 -34.52 10.99 -19.09
N THR A 3 -33.56 11.56 -18.37
CA THR A 3 -32.51 12.40 -18.95
C THR A 3 -31.88 11.63 -20.10
N LYS A 4 -31.90 12.21 -21.30
CA LYS A 4 -31.24 11.63 -22.48
C LYS A 4 -29.76 11.44 -22.10
N GLN A 5 -29.31 10.19 -22.04
CA GLN A 5 -27.91 9.82 -21.96
C GLN A 5 -27.13 10.68 -22.95
N LYS A 6 -26.14 11.45 -22.48
CA LYS A 6 -25.13 11.98 -23.38
C LYS A 6 -24.48 10.77 -24.00
N ILE A 7 -24.60 10.60 -25.32
CA ILE A 7 -23.86 9.60 -26.07
C ILE A 7 -22.38 9.90 -25.82
N GLN A 8 -21.76 9.12 -24.94
CA GLN A 8 -20.31 9.18 -24.74
C GLN A 8 -19.70 8.47 -25.95
N VAL A 9 -18.95 9.22 -26.75
CA VAL A 9 -18.20 8.66 -27.88
C VAL A 9 -16.99 7.93 -27.30
N PRO A 10 -16.82 6.62 -27.54
CA PRO A 10 -15.64 5.88 -27.11
C PRO A 10 -14.36 6.56 -27.60
N ALA A 11 -13.37 6.69 -26.72
CA ALA A 11 -12.04 7.15 -27.12
C ALA A 11 -11.25 6.05 -27.83
N ILE A 12 -11.51 4.79 -27.44
CA ILE A 12 -10.85 3.59 -27.94
C ILE A 12 -11.48 3.11 -29.26
N GLN A 13 -10.64 2.72 -30.20
CA GLN A 13 -10.97 2.27 -31.55
C GLN A 13 -10.22 0.98 -31.87
N LEU A 14 -10.87 -0.17 -31.67
CA LEU A 14 -10.35 -1.45 -32.13
C LEU A 14 -10.62 -1.64 -33.64
N PRO A 15 -9.70 -2.22 -34.42
CA PRO A 15 -8.45 -2.86 -34.01
C PRO A 15 -7.27 -1.91 -33.78
N LYS A 16 -7.38 -0.62 -34.16
CA LYS A 16 -6.26 0.32 -34.16
C LYS A 16 -5.57 0.44 -32.80
N ASP A 17 -6.33 0.63 -31.73
CA ASP A 17 -5.82 0.83 -30.38
C ASP A 17 -5.47 -0.50 -29.67
N GLN A 18 -5.42 -1.62 -30.43
CA GLN A 18 -4.73 -2.84 -29.99
C GLN A 18 -3.24 -2.78 -30.34
N TYR A 19 -2.82 -1.98 -31.33
CA TYR A 19 -1.43 -1.83 -31.75
C TYR A 19 -0.67 -0.84 -30.86
N ALA A 20 0.66 -0.89 -30.93
CA ALA A 20 1.53 -0.09 -30.09
C ALA A 20 1.46 1.41 -30.39
N HIS A 21 1.50 2.20 -29.31
CA HIS A 21 1.44 3.65 -29.33
C HIS A 21 2.84 4.23 -29.17
N VAL A 22 3.57 4.39 -30.29
CA VAL A 22 5.00 4.78 -30.32
C VAL A 22 5.32 5.99 -29.42
N GLU A 23 4.46 7.01 -29.40
CA GLU A 23 4.66 8.24 -28.61
C GLU A 23 4.19 8.17 -27.15
N ALA A 24 3.51 7.08 -26.74
CA ALA A 24 3.11 6.87 -25.35
C ALA A 24 4.36 6.67 -24.48
N SER A 25 4.39 7.31 -23.32
CA SER A 25 5.50 7.12 -22.38
C SER A 25 5.37 5.81 -21.64
N THR A 26 4.17 5.30 -21.38
CA THR A 26 3.96 3.99 -20.79
C THR A 26 2.86 3.25 -21.53
N GLU A 27 3.02 1.94 -21.67
CA GLU A 27 2.11 1.07 -22.39
C GLU A 27 2.30 -0.39 -21.97
N TRP A 28 1.21 -1.14 -21.81
CA TRP A 28 1.28 -2.57 -21.51
C TRP A 28 0.15 -3.40 -22.09
N TRP A 29 0.42 -4.70 -22.23
CA TRP A 29 -0.59 -5.74 -22.40
C TRP A 29 -0.48 -6.67 -21.19
N TRP A 30 -1.54 -6.69 -20.38
CA TRP A 30 -1.60 -7.43 -19.12
C TRP A 30 -2.70 -8.49 -19.20
N HIS A 31 -2.30 -9.75 -19.39
CA HIS A 31 -3.22 -10.88 -19.40
C HIS A 31 -3.26 -11.55 -18.04
N ILE A 32 -4.45 -11.75 -17.50
CA ILE A 32 -4.69 -12.48 -16.25
C ILE A 32 -5.85 -13.45 -16.44
N GLY A 33 -6.00 -14.42 -15.55
CA GLY A 33 -7.23 -15.19 -15.51
C GLY A 33 -7.16 -16.51 -14.76
N THR A 34 -8.31 -17.19 -14.75
CA THR A 34 -8.44 -18.54 -14.20
C THR A 34 -8.48 -19.57 -15.31
N LEU A 35 -7.60 -20.55 -15.23
CA LEU A 35 -7.57 -21.71 -16.12
C LEU A 35 -7.82 -22.98 -15.30
N GLN A 36 -8.38 -24.01 -15.95
CA GLN A 36 -8.63 -25.30 -15.37
C GLN A 36 -8.07 -26.39 -16.28
N ASP A 37 -7.57 -27.48 -15.71
CA ASP A 37 -7.24 -28.65 -16.52
C ASP A 37 -8.50 -29.23 -17.20
N LYS A 38 -8.32 -29.89 -18.34
CA LYS A 38 -9.45 -30.49 -19.09
C LYS A 38 -10.26 -31.55 -18.32
N PHE A 39 -9.78 -32.02 -17.17
CA PHE A 39 -10.47 -33.00 -16.32
C PHE A 39 -11.20 -32.34 -15.14
N GLY A 40 -11.10 -31.02 -15.01
CA GLY A 40 -11.68 -30.23 -13.94
C GLY A 40 -10.99 -30.35 -12.58
N LYS A 41 -9.82 -31.00 -12.47
CA LYS A 41 -9.23 -31.39 -11.18
C LYS A 41 -8.27 -30.36 -10.61
N ARG A 42 -7.52 -29.68 -11.49
CA ARG A 42 -6.50 -28.70 -11.15
C ARG A 42 -6.88 -27.35 -11.71
N LYS A 43 -6.76 -26.31 -10.88
CA LYS A 43 -7.04 -24.92 -11.22
C LYS A 43 -5.75 -24.10 -11.14
N PHE A 44 -5.62 -23.17 -12.06
CA PHE A 44 -4.49 -22.28 -12.18
C PHE A 44 -4.97 -20.82 -12.23
N GLY A 45 -4.26 -19.95 -11.54
CA GLY A 45 -4.16 -18.54 -11.93
C GLY A 45 -2.97 -18.37 -12.86
N PHE A 46 -3.03 -17.40 -13.77
CA PHE A 46 -1.84 -17.00 -14.52
C PHE A 46 -1.84 -15.50 -14.76
N GLU A 47 -0.64 -14.96 -14.96
CA GLU A 47 -0.40 -13.59 -15.40
C GLU A 47 0.66 -13.59 -16.51
N VAL A 48 0.47 -12.73 -17.52
CA VAL A 48 1.47 -12.36 -18.53
C VAL A 48 1.38 -10.86 -18.78
N ASN A 49 2.34 -10.09 -18.25
CA ASN A 49 2.47 -8.66 -18.42
C ASN A 49 3.69 -8.30 -19.28
N ALA A 50 3.46 -7.70 -20.43
CA ALA A 50 4.51 -7.08 -21.24
C ALA A 50 4.35 -5.57 -21.22
N THR A 51 5.30 -4.87 -20.61
CA THR A 51 5.22 -3.43 -20.35
C THR A 51 6.42 -2.68 -20.92
N ARG A 52 6.17 -1.51 -21.50
CA ARG A 52 7.17 -0.45 -21.71
C ARG A 52 6.83 0.73 -20.82
N MET A 53 7.79 1.17 -19.99
CA MET A 53 7.69 2.37 -19.16
C MET A 53 8.87 3.30 -19.44
N GLU A 54 8.61 4.45 -20.05
CA GLU A 54 9.60 5.37 -20.61
C GLU A 54 10.57 4.61 -21.52
N THR A 55 11.81 4.40 -21.07
CA THR A 55 12.81 3.60 -21.78
C THR A 55 12.88 2.16 -21.30
N TYR A 56 12.26 1.81 -20.17
CA TYR A 56 12.36 0.50 -19.55
C TYR A 56 11.40 -0.51 -20.20
N GLY A 57 11.86 -1.75 -20.35
CA GLY A 57 11.01 -2.91 -20.60
C GLY A 57 10.79 -3.67 -19.30
N LEU A 58 9.59 -4.18 -19.07
CA LEU A 58 9.22 -4.97 -17.91
C LEU A 58 8.48 -6.23 -18.36
N ILE A 59 8.87 -7.37 -17.79
CA ILE A 59 8.18 -8.65 -17.88
C ILE A 59 7.73 -9.07 -16.49
N GLN A 60 6.45 -9.41 -16.33
CA GLN A 60 5.90 -10.03 -15.12
C GLN A 60 5.06 -11.23 -15.57
N ILE A 61 5.46 -12.44 -15.21
CA ILE A 61 4.81 -13.68 -15.64
C ILE A 61 4.64 -14.60 -14.43
N SER A 62 3.44 -15.15 -14.25
CA SER A 62 3.24 -16.20 -13.25
C SER A 62 2.28 -17.30 -13.66
N VAL A 63 2.46 -18.44 -12.98
CA VAL A 63 1.49 -19.51 -12.88
C VAL A 63 1.27 -19.79 -11.39
N ALA A 64 0.05 -19.59 -10.91
CA ALA A 64 -0.40 -19.95 -9.59
C ALA A 64 -1.12 -21.30 -9.63
N ASP A 65 -0.45 -22.39 -9.23
CA ASP A 65 -1.08 -23.69 -9.11
C ASP A 65 -1.80 -23.82 -7.76
N ILE A 66 -3.12 -23.70 -7.81
CA ILE A 66 -3.98 -23.62 -6.63
C ILE A 66 -4.01 -24.94 -5.87
N ASN A 67 -3.94 -26.06 -6.59
CA ASN A 67 -4.00 -27.38 -5.96
C ASN A 67 -2.66 -27.76 -5.33
N ALA A 68 -1.54 -27.41 -5.97
CA ALA A 68 -0.20 -27.61 -5.39
C ALA A 68 0.19 -26.53 -4.37
N LYS A 69 -0.58 -25.42 -4.31
CA LYS A 69 -0.29 -24.24 -3.49
C LYS A 69 1.10 -23.66 -3.79
N LYS A 70 1.44 -23.55 -5.08
CA LYS A 70 2.74 -23.04 -5.53
C LYS A 70 2.55 -21.92 -6.54
N HIS A 71 3.25 -20.81 -6.29
CA HIS A 71 3.37 -19.68 -7.20
C HIS A 71 4.70 -19.80 -7.94
N TYR A 72 4.63 -19.93 -9.26
CA TYR A 72 5.78 -19.89 -10.15
C TYR A 72 5.80 -18.50 -10.77
N GLU A 73 6.75 -17.67 -10.40
CA GLU A 73 6.82 -16.26 -10.83
C GLU A 73 8.17 -15.90 -11.44
N CYS A 74 8.14 -14.92 -12.32
CA CYS A 74 9.29 -14.21 -12.84
C CYS A 74 8.90 -12.74 -13.03
N TYR A 75 9.76 -11.86 -12.54
CA TYR A 75 9.58 -10.41 -12.63
C TYR A 75 10.93 -9.80 -13.01
N GLU A 76 11.05 -9.27 -14.22
CA GLU A 76 12.30 -8.76 -14.77
C GLU A 76 12.16 -7.39 -15.43
N PHE A 77 13.26 -6.65 -15.42
CA PHE A 77 13.35 -5.31 -16.01
C PHE A 77 14.59 -5.18 -16.87
N ASN A 78 14.44 -4.46 -17.99
CA ASN A 78 15.54 -4.02 -18.83
C ASN A 78 15.52 -2.49 -18.92
N ALA A 79 16.68 -1.85 -18.74
CA ALA A 79 16.83 -0.39 -18.82
C ALA A 79 16.48 0.18 -20.21
N SER A 80 16.53 -0.65 -21.26
CA SER A 80 16.21 -0.26 -22.63
C SER A 80 15.29 -1.29 -23.29
N CYS A 81 14.00 -0.96 -23.37
CA CYS A 81 13.02 -1.71 -24.14
C CYS A 81 13.38 -1.69 -25.64
N PRO A 82 13.37 -2.85 -26.33
CA PRO A 82 13.55 -2.89 -27.78
C PRO A 82 12.54 -2.01 -28.52
N THR A 83 12.97 -1.33 -29.58
CA THR A 83 12.08 -0.44 -30.35
C THR A 83 11.01 -1.21 -31.13
N ASP A 84 11.26 -2.48 -31.44
CA ASP A 84 10.40 -3.42 -32.15
C ASP A 84 9.67 -4.39 -31.20
N TRP A 85 9.60 -4.06 -29.90
CA TRP A 85 8.94 -4.88 -28.90
C TRP A 85 7.43 -5.09 -29.15
N ALA A 86 6.79 -4.20 -29.91
CA ALA A 86 5.39 -4.31 -30.27
C ALA A 86 5.12 -3.65 -31.63
N GLU A 87 4.17 -4.19 -32.39
CA GLU A 87 3.84 -3.71 -33.73
C GLU A 87 2.94 -2.47 -33.67
N SER A 88 3.30 -1.43 -34.44
CA SER A 88 2.57 -0.17 -34.55
C SER A 88 2.04 0.10 -35.97
N ASP A 89 2.50 -0.67 -36.96
CA ASP A 89 2.04 -0.62 -38.33
C ASP A 89 0.75 -1.43 -38.50
N LEU A 90 -0.37 -0.72 -38.59
CA LEU A 90 -1.70 -1.27 -38.80
C LEU A 90 -1.84 -2.10 -40.09
N SER A 91 -0.86 -2.08 -41.00
CA SER A 91 -0.85 -2.89 -42.22
C SER A 91 -0.34 -4.32 -42.03
N LYS A 92 0.19 -4.66 -40.85
CA LYS A 92 0.76 -5.97 -40.52
C LYS A 92 -0.05 -6.70 -39.45
N PRO A 93 0.13 -8.03 -39.27
CA PRO A 93 -0.40 -8.73 -38.12
C PRO A 93 0.04 -8.08 -36.80
N TRP A 94 -0.85 -8.08 -35.81
CA TRP A 94 -0.54 -7.54 -34.48
C TRP A 94 0.44 -8.46 -33.75
N SER A 95 1.41 -7.88 -33.05
CA SER A 95 2.31 -8.64 -32.18
C SER A 95 2.93 -7.81 -31.05
N VAL A 96 3.23 -8.48 -29.95
CA VAL A 96 4.07 -8.01 -28.84
C VAL A 96 5.14 -9.07 -28.59
N ASN A 97 6.41 -8.71 -28.63
CA ASN A 97 7.55 -9.59 -28.38
C ASN A 97 8.54 -8.90 -27.45
N LEU A 98 8.68 -9.42 -26.24
CA LEU A 98 9.62 -8.89 -25.25
C LEU A 98 10.43 -10.05 -24.67
N ALA A 99 11.75 -9.89 -24.62
CA ALA A 99 12.66 -10.83 -24.02
C ALA A 99 13.61 -10.08 -23.07
N ILE A 100 13.68 -10.54 -21.83
CA ILE A 100 14.55 -10.00 -20.79
C ILE A 100 15.15 -11.19 -20.05
N ASP A 101 16.47 -11.29 -20.08
CA ASP A 101 17.23 -12.44 -19.57
C ASP A 101 16.68 -13.77 -20.10
N GLU A 102 16.21 -14.66 -19.22
CA GLU A 102 15.65 -15.97 -19.58
C GLU A 102 14.12 -15.95 -19.77
N ALA A 103 13.48 -14.80 -19.57
CA ALA A 103 12.05 -14.63 -19.73
C ALA A 103 11.71 -14.11 -21.13
N THR A 104 10.71 -14.72 -21.77
CA THR A 104 10.19 -14.27 -23.07
C THR A 104 8.68 -14.21 -23.06
N ILE A 105 8.12 -13.19 -23.71
CA ILE A 105 6.71 -13.04 -24.02
C ILE A 105 6.59 -12.85 -25.53
N SER A 106 5.70 -13.61 -26.15
CA SER A 106 5.28 -13.46 -27.54
C SER A 106 3.76 -13.53 -27.62
N MET A 107 3.14 -12.43 -28.00
CA MET A 107 1.72 -12.31 -28.30
C MET A 107 1.55 -12.01 -29.77
N ASN A 108 0.61 -12.65 -30.45
CA ASN A 108 0.34 -12.37 -31.86
C ASN A 108 -1.11 -12.64 -32.22
N ALA A 109 -1.62 -11.90 -33.21
CA ALA A 109 -2.98 -12.08 -33.70
C ALA A 109 -3.09 -11.68 -35.19
N PRO A 110 -4.05 -12.26 -35.93
CA PRO A 110 -4.34 -11.83 -37.29
C PRO A 110 -4.73 -10.35 -37.35
N GLN A 111 -4.28 -9.64 -38.39
CA GLN A 111 -4.60 -8.22 -38.59
C GLN A 111 -6.12 -7.94 -38.67
N ASN A 112 -6.89 -8.87 -39.24
CA ASN A 112 -8.33 -8.74 -39.42
C ASN A 112 -9.13 -8.99 -38.14
N ASP A 113 -8.51 -9.58 -37.12
CA ASP A 113 -9.09 -9.83 -35.81
C ASP A 113 -7.99 -9.90 -34.75
N PRO A 114 -7.50 -8.75 -34.26
CA PRO A 114 -6.43 -8.75 -33.29
C PRO A 114 -6.90 -9.10 -31.87
N THR A 115 -8.19 -9.46 -31.71
CA THR A 115 -8.74 -9.97 -30.45
C THR A 115 -8.67 -11.49 -30.34
N ASN A 116 -8.28 -12.17 -31.44
CA ASN A 116 -7.99 -13.60 -31.50
C ASN A 116 -6.48 -13.83 -31.40
N MET A 117 -5.97 -13.83 -30.17
CA MET A 117 -4.54 -13.77 -29.86
C MET A 117 -3.99 -15.14 -29.45
N ASN A 118 -2.79 -15.47 -29.91
CA ASN A 118 -1.95 -16.46 -29.22
C ASN A 118 -1.07 -15.72 -28.21
N VAL A 119 -1.11 -16.13 -26.95
CA VAL A 119 -0.27 -15.60 -25.87
C VAL A 119 0.67 -16.71 -25.41
N ARG A 120 1.96 -16.51 -25.66
CA ARG A 120 3.01 -17.42 -25.23
C ARG A 120 4.01 -16.70 -24.32
N ALA A 121 4.28 -17.28 -23.17
CA ALA A 121 5.28 -16.78 -22.23
C ALA A 121 6.15 -17.94 -21.71
N THR A 122 7.46 -17.76 -21.67
CA THR A 122 8.42 -18.74 -21.11
C THR A 122 9.27 -18.04 -20.06
N PHE A 123 9.52 -18.70 -18.93
CA PHE A 123 10.34 -18.14 -17.87
C PHE A 123 10.96 -19.26 -17.01
N GLN A 124 11.96 -18.89 -16.21
CA GLN A 124 12.50 -19.75 -15.17
C GLN A 124 12.27 -19.09 -13.81
N THR A 125 11.76 -19.86 -12.84
CA THR A 125 11.63 -19.40 -11.45
C THR A 125 13.00 -19.35 -10.76
N LYS A 126 13.08 -18.66 -9.62
CA LYS A 126 14.31 -18.59 -8.81
C LYS A 126 14.86 -19.94 -8.34
N ASP A 127 13.99 -20.94 -8.19
CA ASP A 127 14.39 -22.32 -7.85
C ASP A 127 14.83 -23.16 -9.06
N GLY A 128 14.86 -22.57 -10.26
CA GLY A 128 15.29 -23.20 -11.51
C GLY A 128 14.18 -23.92 -12.27
N THR A 129 12.92 -23.87 -11.82
CA THR A 129 11.81 -24.52 -12.52
C THR A 129 11.47 -23.76 -13.81
N ALA A 130 11.65 -24.40 -14.96
CA ALA A 130 11.21 -23.85 -16.24
C ALA A 130 9.69 -23.91 -16.36
N CYS A 131 9.07 -22.82 -16.79
CA CYS A 131 7.62 -22.70 -16.96
C CYS A 131 7.29 -22.15 -18.36
N THR A 132 6.15 -22.56 -18.91
CA THR A 132 5.60 -22.00 -20.16
C THR A 132 4.09 -21.89 -20.08
N ILE A 133 3.56 -20.76 -20.52
CA ILE A 133 2.14 -20.55 -20.80
C ILE A 133 2.04 -20.44 -22.32
N ASP A 134 1.19 -21.23 -22.97
CA ASP A 134 0.92 -21.12 -24.40
C ASP A 134 -0.58 -21.33 -24.64
N ILE A 135 -1.32 -20.24 -24.80
CA ILE A 135 -2.78 -20.24 -24.88
C ILE A 135 -3.27 -19.41 -26.06
N GLN A 136 -4.29 -19.93 -26.74
CA GLN A 136 -5.11 -19.16 -27.65
C GLN A 136 -6.24 -18.52 -26.86
N VAL A 137 -6.44 -17.21 -27.04
CA VAL A 137 -7.50 -16.43 -26.42
C VAL A 137 -8.32 -15.70 -27.47
N ASN A 138 -9.64 -15.63 -27.30
CA ASN A 138 -10.52 -14.91 -28.22
C ASN A 138 -11.61 -14.16 -27.47
N GLN A 139 -11.74 -12.85 -27.72
CA GLN A 139 -12.74 -12.02 -27.04
C GLN A 139 -14.17 -12.38 -27.49
N VAL A 140 -15.07 -12.46 -26.52
CA VAL A 140 -16.51 -12.62 -26.75
C VAL A 140 -17.27 -11.41 -26.19
N GLY A 141 -17.81 -10.60 -27.10
CA GLY A 141 -18.56 -9.40 -26.76
C GLY A 141 -17.71 -8.12 -26.79
N PRO A 142 -18.30 -6.98 -26.42
CA PRO A 142 -17.62 -5.69 -26.47
C PRO A 142 -16.50 -5.59 -25.41
N PRO A 143 -15.49 -4.72 -25.64
CA PRO A 143 -14.52 -4.39 -24.61
C PRO A 143 -15.17 -3.59 -23.47
N LEU A 144 -14.61 -3.71 -22.27
CA LEU A 144 -14.89 -2.81 -21.16
C LEU A 144 -14.05 -1.55 -21.34
N LEU A 145 -14.69 -0.39 -21.49
CA LEU A 145 -14.01 0.90 -21.62
C LEU A 145 -13.84 1.49 -20.23
N VAL A 146 -12.64 1.44 -19.68
CA VAL A 146 -12.35 1.92 -18.32
C VAL A 146 -12.71 3.39 -18.20
N TRP A 147 -13.20 3.80 -17.02
CA TRP A 147 -13.83 5.12 -16.78
C TRP A 147 -15.09 5.40 -17.62
N GLY A 148 -15.65 4.37 -18.27
CA GLY A 148 -16.85 4.44 -19.11
C GLY A 148 -16.58 4.88 -20.56
N THR A 149 -15.43 5.50 -20.81
CA THR A 149 -15.07 6.08 -22.12
C THR A 149 -13.73 5.59 -22.67
N GLY A 150 -12.93 4.94 -21.82
CA GLY A 150 -11.58 4.48 -22.10
C GLY A 150 -10.53 5.59 -22.13
N ILE A 151 -10.82 6.75 -21.53
CA ILE A 151 -9.86 7.87 -21.47
C ILE A 151 -10.00 8.66 -20.16
N LYS A 152 -8.87 9.03 -19.56
CA LYS A 152 -8.77 9.93 -18.42
C LYS A 152 -7.69 10.97 -18.65
N GLU A 153 -8.04 12.24 -18.48
CA GLU A 153 -7.07 13.34 -18.58
C GLU A 153 -6.21 13.39 -17.31
N VAL A 154 -4.89 13.22 -17.47
CA VAL A 154 -3.93 13.21 -16.36
C VAL A 154 -3.39 14.62 -16.11
N TYR A 155 -2.83 15.25 -17.13
CA TYR A 155 -2.23 16.59 -17.03
C TYR A 155 -3.20 17.68 -17.47
N LYS A 156 -4.13 18.01 -16.55
CA LYS A 156 -5.16 19.02 -16.80
C LYS A 156 -4.54 20.40 -17.03
N ASN A 157 -5.10 21.13 -18.00
CA ASN A 157 -4.67 22.48 -18.40
C ASN A 157 -3.26 22.58 -19.03
N GLU A 158 -2.57 21.46 -19.22
CA GLU A 158 -1.30 21.45 -19.96
C GLU A 158 -1.52 21.36 -21.47
N LYS A 159 -0.65 22.04 -22.23
CA LYS A 159 -0.64 22.00 -23.69
C LYS A 159 0.29 20.89 -24.18
N LEU A 160 -0.12 19.65 -23.95
CA LEU A 160 0.61 18.45 -24.37
C LEU A 160 -0.11 17.71 -25.50
N PRO A 161 0.60 16.94 -26.36
CA PRO A 161 -0.02 16.01 -27.29
C PRO A 161 -0.93 15.00 -26.57
N PRO A 162 -1.97 14.44 -27.21
CA PRO A 162 -2.96 13.59 -26.54
C PRO A 162 -2.36 12.40 -25.77
N LEU A 163 -1.40 11.67 -26.35
CA LEU A 163 -0.74 10.52 -25.70
C LEU A 163 0.16 10.90 -24.52
N LYS A 164 0.59 12.16 -24.44
CA LYS A 164 1.37 12.69 -23.30
C LYS A 164 0.51 13.39 -22.26
N LYS A 165 -0.79 13.55 -22.53
CA LYS A 165 -1.73 14.28 -21.68
C LYS A 165 -2.73 13.36 -21.01
N ASN A 166 -3.17 12.35 -21.74
CA ASN A 166 -4.26 11.46 -21.36
C ASN A 166 -3.75 10.04 -21.18
N ASN A 167 -4.42 9.35 -20.27
CA ASN A 167 -4.36 7.92 -20.11
C ASN A 167 -5.52 7.28 -20.89
N TYR A 168 -5.23 6.23 -21.65
CA TYR A 168 -6.20 5.46 -22.41
C TYR A 168 -6.21 4.03 -21.89
N TYR A 169 -7.40 3.48 -21.68
CA TYR A 169 -7.53 2.20 -21.00
C TYR A 169 -8.81 1.45 -21.41
N TYR A 170 -8.67 0.22 -21.89
CA TYR A 170 -9.77 -0.74 -22.00
C TYR A 170 -9.33 -2.15 -21.61
N SER A 171 -10.34 -3.00 -21.42
CA SER A 171 -10.17 -4.40 -21.08
C SER A 171 -10.93 -5.31 -22.06
N LEU A 172 -10.32 -6.43 -22.44
CA LEU A 172 -10.99 -7.58 -23.06
C LEU A 172 -11.33 -8.57 -21.96
N THR A 173 -12.57 -8.51 -21.47
CA THR A 173 -12.98 -9.10 -20.19
C THR A 173 -13.60 -10.49 -20.30
N ASN A 174 -13.74 -11.03 -21.51
CA ASN A 174 -14.37 -12.32 -21.73
C ASN A 174 -13.62 -13.07 -22.84
N LEU A 175 -12.34 -13.30 -22.58
CA LEU A 175 -11.44 -14.01 -23.46
C LEU A 175 -11.62 -15.52 -23.23
N VAL A 176 -12.22 -16.21 -24.19
CA VAL A 176 -12.29 -17.68 -24.16
C VAL A 176 -10.89 -18.21 -24.45
N ALA A 177 -10.33 -18.97 -23.49
CA ALA A 177 -8.94 -19.41 -23.52
C ALA A 177 -8.83 -20.94 -23.59
N SER A 178 -7.88 -21.43 -24.38
CA SER A 178 -7.48 -22.84 -24.38
C SER A 178 -6.02 -22.99 -24.80
N GLY A 179 -5.33 -24.00 -24.25
CA GLY A 179 -3.94 -24.26 -24.60
C GLY A 179 -3.24 -25.13 -23.58
N THR A 180 -1.99 -24.79 -23.26
CA THR A 180 -1.16 -25.56 -22.35
C THR A 180 -0.40 -24.69 -21.35
N ILE A 181 -0.29 -25.21 -20.13
CA ILE A 181 0.71 -24.77 -19.13
C ILE A 181 1.75 -25.88 -19.02
N ILE A 182 3.02 -25.52 -19.04
CA ILE A 182 4.15 -26.44 -18.83
C ILE A 182 4.89 -26.02 -17.57
N ILE A 183 5.11 -26.96 -16.64
CA ILE A 183 5.86 -26.75 -15.39
C ILE A 183 6.89 -27.87 -15.27
N GLY A 184 8.17 -27.54 -15.44
CA GLY A 184 9.23 -28.53 -15.61
C GLY A 184 8.93 -29.45 -16.80
N ASP A 185 8.78 -30.75 -16.54
CA ASP A 185 8.43 -31.75 -17.56
C ASP A 185 6.92 -32.01 -17.66
N GLU A 186 6.11 -31.41 -16.78
CA GLU A 186 4.66 -31.61 -16.77
C GLU A 186 3.98 -30.69 -17.78
N ILE A 187 3.20 -31.27 -18.70
CA ILE A 187 2.36 -30.55 -19.65
C ILE A 187 0.90 -30.72 -19.23
N VAL A 188 0.22 -29.61 -18.97
CA VAL A 188 -1.18 -29.56 -18.57
C VAL A 188 -1.99 -28.87 -19.65
N GLU A 189 -2.92 -29.58 -20.28
CA GLU A 189 -3.89 -28.97 -21.18
C GLU A 189 -4.97 -28.24 -20.36
N VAL A 190 -5.23 -26.99 -20.73
CA VAL A 190 -6.07 -26.08 -19.96
C VAL A 190 -7.10 -25.35 -20.81
N GLU A 191 -8.20 -24.96 -20.17
CA GLU A 191 -9.25 -24.09 -20.71
C GLU A 191 -9.80 -23.15 -19.63
N GLY A 192 -10.43 -22.05 -20.03
CA GLY A 192 -11.05 -21.11 -19.10
C GLY A 192 -11.51 -19.82 -19.76
N THR A 193 -11.87 -18.85 -18.92
CA THR A 193 -12.16 -17.48 -19.33
C THR A 193 -11.15 -16.56 -18.66
N THR A 194 -10.54 -15.69 -19.45
CA THR A 194 -9.45 -14.82 -19.03
C THR A 194 -9.78 -13.36 -19.32
N TRP A 195 -8.85 -12.48 -18.96
CA TRP A 195 -8.97 -11.04 -19.06
C TRP A 195 -7.67 -10.45 -19.61
N MET A 196 -7.78 -9.36 -20.36
CA MET A 196 -6.61 -8.58 -20.78
C MET A 196 -6.89 -7.10 -20.63
N ASP A 197 -5.99 -6.40 -19.96
CA ASP A 197 -5.94 -4.95 -19.94
C ASP A 197 -4.90 -4.42 -20.90
N HIS A 198 -5.29 -3.36 -21.60
CA HIS A 198 -4.40 -2.54 -22.39
C HIS A 198 -4.53 -1.08 -21.94
N GLU A 199 -3.48 -0.58 -21.29
CA GLU A 199 -3.39 0.80 -20.83
C GLU A 199 -2.17 1.47 -21.46
N TYR A 200 -2.34 2.71 -21.91
CA TYR A 200 -1.28 3.46 -22.57
C TYR A 200 -1.43 4.98 -22.45
N GLY A 201 -0.31 5.67 -22.65
CA GLY A 201 -0.25 7.13 -22.69
C GLY A 201 0.39 7.71 -21.43
N ALA A 202 -0.26 8.72 -20.85
CA ALA A 202 0.21 9.42 -19.67
C ALA A 202 -0.26 8.74 -18.39
N PHE A 203 0.62 8.66 -17.39
CA PHE A 203 0.30 8.09 -16.08
C PHE A 203 0.47 9.14 -14.98
N PRO A 204 -0.40 9.13 -13.95
CA PRO A 204 -0.17 9.97 -12.79
C PRO A 204 1.11 9.53 -12.07
N ALA A 205 1.66 10.42 -11.22
CA ALA A 205 2.76 10.04 -10.35
C ALA A 205 2.39 8.82 -9.49
N SER A 206 3.40 7.99 -9.18
CA SER A 206 3.22 6.73 -8.44
C SER A 206 2.31 6.89 -7.24
N THR A 207 1.18 6.19 -7.27
CA THR A 207 0.26 6.01 -6.13
C THR A 207 0.24 4.53 -5.75
N LYS A 208 -0.29 4.20 -4.58
CA LYS A 208 -0.57 2.82 -4.20
C LYS A 208 -2.03 2.53 -4.54
N TRP A 209 -2.35 1.28 -4.87
CA TRP A 209 -3.69 0.90 -5.27
C TRP A 209 -4.05 -0.51 -4.84
N ILE A 210 -5.36 -0.73 -4.80
CA ILE A 210 -5.97 -2.06 -4.83
C ILE A 210 -6.90 -2.11 -6.02
N LEU A 211 -6.92 -3.24 -6.70
CA LEU A 211 -7.77 -3.49 -7.86
C LEU A 211 -8.42 -4.87 -7.76
N GLN A 212 -9.68 -4.95 -8.20
CA GLN A 212 -10.43 -6.18 -8.32
C GLN A 212 -11.14 -6.23 -9.67
N ASP A 213 -10.70 -7.15 -10.52
CA ASP A 213 -11.40 -7.50 -11.75
C ASP A 213 -12.28 -8.71 -11.50
N VAL A 214 -13.50 -8.67 -12.00
CA VAL A 214 -14.53 -9.65 -11.69
C VAL A 214 -15.28 -10.06 -12.93
N GLN A 215 -15.42 -11.38 -13.10
CA GLN A 215 -16.17 -12.03 -14.16
C GLN A 215 -17.31 -12.87 -13.60
N LEU A 216 -18.51 -12.29 -13.57
CA LEU A 216 -19.70 -12.98 -13.04
C LEU A 216 -20.29 -13.94 -14.07
N GLU A 217 -20.78 -15.08 -13.60
CA GLU A 217 -21.40 -16.13 -14.42
C GLU A 217 -22.67 -15.67 -15.16
N ASN A 218 -23.31 -14.59 -14.70
CA ASN A 218 -24.44 -13.97 -15.39
C ASN A 218 -24.02 -13.04 -16.55
N GLY A 219 -22.72 -12.97 -16.86
CA GLY A 219 -22.18 -12.19 -17.97
C GLY A 219 -21.80 -10.75 -17.61
N ILE A 220 -22.06 -10.30 -16.39
CA ILE A 220 -21.61 -8.98 -15.92
C ILE A 220 -20.11 -9.03 -15.63
N GLN A 221 -19.39 -8.03 -16.14
CA GLN A 221 -17.95 -7.87 -15.99
C GLN A 221 -17.68 -6.51 -15.35
N LEU A 222 -16.76 -6.44 -14.39
CA LEU A 222 -16.40 -5.16 -13.79
C LEU A 222 -14.93 -5.13 -13.36
N SER A 223 -14.37 -3.93 -13.38
CA SER A 223 -13.06 -3.61 -12.81
C SER A 223 -13.27 -2.54 -11.74
N ASN A 224 -12.92 -2.84 -10.50
CA ASN A 224 -12.97 -1.93 -9.36
C ASN A 224 -11.55 -1.53 -8.95
N TYR A 225 -11.34 -0.26 -8.64
CA TYR A 225 -10.07 0.18 -8.06
C TYR A 225 -10.25 1.23 -6.97
N ALA A 226 -9.30 1.27 -6.04
CA ALA A 226 -9.12 2.33 -5.06
C ALA A 226 -7.66 2.76 -5.04
N LEU A 227 -7.42 4.08 -5.04
CA LEU A 227 -6.11 4.63 -4.71
C LEU A 227 -5.99 4.69 -3.18
N VAL A 228 -4.86 4.25 -2.66
CA VAL A 228 -4.62 4.14 -1.22
C VAL A 228 -3.41 4.99 -0.84
N GLU A 229 -3.58 5.90 0.11
CA GLU A 229 -2.49 6.78 0.57
C GLU A 229 -1.83 6.27 1.86
N GLY A 230 -2.58 5.54 2.68
CA GLY A 230 -2.14 4.92 3.94
C GLY A 230 -2.30 3.39 3.91
N PRO A 231 -1.99 2.69 5.02
CA PRO A 231 -2.25 1.27 5.10
C PRO A 231 -3.74 0.98 5.08
N LEU A 232 -4.07 -0.19 4.57
CA LEU A 232 -5.42 -0.73 4.61
C LEU A 232 -5.73 -1.23 6.02
N ILE A 233 -6.96 -0.99 6.49
CA ILE A 233 -7.43 -1.43 7.81
C ILE A 233 -8.57 -2.42 7.59
N ALA A 234 -8.41 -3.64 8.13
CA ALA A 234 -9.43 -4.67 8.05
C ALA A 234 -10.79 -4.17 8.57
N GLY A 235 -11.86 -4.41 7.80
CA GLY A 235 -13.22 -4.00 8.12
C GLY A 235 -13.53 -2.52 7.84
N GLN A 236 -12.55 -1.70 7.46
CA GLN A 236 -12.78 -0.29 7.15
C GLN A 236 -13.03 -0.09 5.65
N ALA A 237 -14.26 0.30 5.30
CA ALA A 237 -14.62 0.60 3.92
C ALA A 237 -13.88 1.83 3.37
N ILE A 238 -13.46 1.75 2.12
CA ILE A 238 -12.73 2.79 1.39
C ILE A 238 -13.55 3.22 0.17
N ASP A 239 -13.52 4.52 -0.15
CA ASP A 239 -14.07 5.03 -1.39
C ASP A 239 -13.28 4.48 -2.59
N SER A 240 -14.02 3.88 -3.52
CA SER A 240 -13.49 3.26 -4.73
C SER A 240 -14.38 3.63 -5.91
N HIS A 241 -13.97 3.24 -7.11
CA HIS A 241 -14.83 3.30 -8.28
C HIS A 241 -14.72 2.02 -9.08
N ALA A 242 -15.81 1.66 -9.75
CA ALA A 242 -15.81 0.56 -10.69
C ALA A 242 -16.25 1.02 -12.08
N THR A 243 -15.64 0.44 -13.10
CA THR A 243 -16.26 0.36 -14.43
C THR A 243 -17.01 -0.97 -14.53
N VAL A 244 -18.29 -0.91 -14.87
CA VAL A 244 -19.15 -2.09 -15.08
C VAL A 244 -19.51 -2.16 -16.56
N LEU A 245 -19.28 -3.31 -17.18
CA LEU A 245 -19.79 -3.62 -18.52
C LEU A 245 -21.18 -4.23 -18.38
N LEU A 246 -22.19 -3.48 -18.81
CA LEU A 246 -23.58 -3.90 -18.78
C LEU A 246 -23.87 -4.93 -19.88
N GLU A 247 -24.98 -5.66 -19.74
CA GLU A 247 -25.41 -6.69 -20.70
C GLU A 247 -25.61 -6.14 -22.13
N ASP A 248 -25.94 -4.85 -22.27
CA ASP A 248 -26.12 -4.20 -23.57
C ASP A 248 -24.79 -3.76 -24.23
N GLY A 249 -23.67 -4.02 -23.56
CA GLY A 249 -22.33 -3.65 -24.01
C GLY A 249 -21.86 -2.26 -23.61
N THR A 250 -22.66 -1.51 -22.85
CA THR A 250 -22.28 -0.19 -22.35
C THR A 250 -21.35 -0.32 -21.15
N SER A 251 -20.23 0.40 -21.18
CA SER A 251 -19.39 0.58 -19.99
C SER A 251 -19.84 1.79 -19.19
N VAL A 252 -20.11 1.60 -17.89
CA VAL A 252 -20.49 2.68 -16.98
C VAL A 252 -19.50 2.79 -15.84
N TYR A 253 -19.14 4.02 -15.46
CA TYR A 253 -18.22 4.29 -14.36
C TYR A 253 -18.96 4.86 -13.16
N VAL A 254 -18.91 4.13 -12.05
CA VAL A 254 -19.76 4.37 -10.88
C VAL A 254 -18.93 4.39 -9.59
N PRO A 255 -19.29 5.21 -8.59
CA PRO A 255 -18.67 5.16 -7.28
C PRO A 255 -19.03 3.85 -6.57
N THR A 256 -18.08 3.33 -5.80
CA THR A 256 -18.19 2.06 -5.07
C THR A 256 -17.58 2.20 -3.67
N LYS A 257 -17.86 1.23 -2.80
CA LYS A 257 -17.16 1.04 -1.52
C LYS A 257 -16.52 -0.33 -1.51
N VAL A 258 -15.22 -0.39 -1.25
CA VAL A 258 -14.49 -1.64 -1.07
C VAL A 258 -14.00 -1.74 0.36
N THR A 259 -14.22 -2.88 0.99
CA THR A 259 -13.82 -3.14 2.38
C THR A 259 -12.82 -4.29 2.39
N PRO A 260 -11.54 -4.05 2.69
CA PRO A 260 -10.58 -5.12 2.96
C PRO A 260 -10.98 -5.88 4.23
N LEU A 261 -10.94 -7.21 4.23
CA LEU A 261 -11.48 -8.03 5.34
C LEU A 261 -10.41 -8.90 6.02
N HIS A 262 -9.76 -9.78 5.27
CA HIS A 262 -8.77 -10.71 5.81
C HIS A 262 -7.40 -10.40 5.24
N SER A 263 -6.40 -10.10 6.07
CA SER A 263 -5.03 -9.87 5.62
C SER A 263 -4.11 -11.06 5.88
N LYS A 264 -3.04 -11.13 5.08
CA LYS A 264 -1.93 -12.05 5.19
C LYS A 264 -0.62 -11.25 5.12
N SER A 265 0.21 -11.40 6.14
CA SER A 265 1.54 -10.80 6.15
C SER A 265 2.51 -11.64 5.32
N LEU A 266 3.05 -11.09 4.24
CA LEU A 266 4.04 -11.72 3.35
C LEU A 266 5.22 -10.74 3.17
N ASP A 267 6.43 -11.16 3.54
CA ASP A 267 7.67 -10.36 3.44
C ASP A 267 7.59 -8.93 4.01
N GLY A 268 6.77 -8.78 5.05
CA GLY A 268 6.52 -7.51 5.72
C GLY A 268 5.49 -6.63 5.02
N PHE A 269 4.60 -7.16 4.19
CA PHE A 269 3.44 -6.47 3.62
C PHE A 269 2.15 -7.16 4.07
N ASP A 270 1.12 -6.41 4.48
CA ASP A 270 -0.20 -6.95 4.80
C ASP A 270 -1.09 -6.89 3.56
N TYR A 271 -0.96 -7.91 2.71
CA TYR A 271 -1.86 -8.09 1.58
C TYR A 271 -3.21 -8.59 2.07
N PHE A 272 -4.30 -8.07 1.51
CA PHE A 272 -5.66 -8.50 1.84
C PHE A 272 -6.13 -9.58 0.88
N MET A 273 -6.47 -10.73 1.45
CA MET A 273 -6.89 -11.94 0.76
C MET A 273 -8.40 -11.97 0.51
N GLU A 274 -9.15 -11.08 1.16
CA GLU A 274 -10.60 -10.99 1.08
C GLU A 274 -11.05 -9.52 1.04
N PHE A 275 -11.98 -9.22 0.13
CA PHE A 275 -12.60 -7.91 -0.02
C PHE A 275 -14.12 -8.02 -0.16
N SER A 276 -14.85 -7.14 0.51
CA SER A 276 -16.27 -6.91 0.22
C SER A 276 -16.42 -5.67 -0.67
N LEU A 277 -16.98 -5.83 -1.86
CA LEU A 277 -17.30 -4.76 -2.79
C LEU A 277 -18.80 -4.46 -2.76
N ALA A 278 -19.17 -3.19 -2.58
CA ALA A 278 -20.54 -2.70 -2.63
C ALA A 278 -20.71 -1.62 -3.71
N ILE A 279 -21.74 -1.77 -4.53
CA ILE A 279 -22.12 -0.83 -5.59
C ILE A 279 -23.59 -0.46 -5.42
N GLU A 280 -23.83 0.83 -5.20
CA GLU A 280 -25.18 1.41 -5.05
C GLU A 280 -25.33 2.55 -6.06
N ASN A 281 -25.91 2.25 -7.22
CA ASN A 281 -26.09 3.24 -8.29
C ASN A 281 -27.50 3.23 -8.87
N LYS A 282 -28.27 4.29 -8.56
CA LYS A 282 -29.65 4.45 -9.04
C LYS A 282 -29.77 4.88 -10.50
N GLU A 283 -28.72 5.47 -11.08
CA GLU A 283 -28.75 5.96 -12.46
C GLU A 283 -28.77 4.78 -13.45
N PHE A 284 -27.96 3.77 -13.18
CA PHE A 284 -27.83 2.57 -14.01
C PHE A 284 -28.53 1.34 -13.42
N ASP A 285 -29.29 1.51 -12.34
CA ASP A 285 -30.01 0.43 -11.64
C ASP A 285 -29.09 -0.73 -11.23
N ILE A 286 -27.98 -0.39 -10.54
CA ILE A 286 -27.00 -1.35 -10.05
C ILE A 286 -27.07 -1.37 -8.51
N HIS A 287 -27.40 -2.53 -7.95
CA HIS A 287 -27.38 -2.84 -6.52
C HIS A 287 -26.62 -4.14 -6.33
N THR A 288 -25.36 -4.05 -5.94
CA THR A 288 -24.43 -5.19 -5.95
C THR A 288 -23.64 -5.25 -4.66
N THR A 289 -23.51 -6.46 -4.11
CA THR A 289 -22.58 -6.78 -3.01
C THR A 289 -21.85 -8.06 -3.38
N LEU A 290 -20.52 -8.02 -3.42
CA LEU A 290 -19.67 -9.17 -3.72
C LEU A 290 -18.66 -9.38 -2.60
N ASN A 291 -18.51 -10.62 -2.16
CA ASN A 291 -17.34 -11.06 -1.42
C ASN A 291 -16.34 -11.66 -2.42
N ILE A 292 -15.13 -11.13 -2.45
CA ILE A 292 -14.04 -11.49 -3.36
C ILE A 292 -12.93 -12.09 -2.51
N VAL A 293 -12.60 -13.36 -2.76
CA VAL A 293 -11.68 -14.15 -1.92
C VAL A 293 -10.61 -14.76 -2.81
N THR A 294 -9.35 -14.57 -2.45
CA THR A 294 -8.22 -15.22 -3.12
C THR A 294 -8.35 -16.75 -3.07
N LEU A 295 -7.89 -17.42 -4.11
CA LEU A 295 -7.83 -18.88 -4.12
C LEU A 295 -6.51 -19.40 -3.54
N MET A 296 -5.50 -18.55 -3.37
CA MET A 296 -4.20 -18.89 -2.81
C MET A 296 -3.53 -17.68 -2.13
N ASP A 297 -3.05 -17.87 -0.90
CA ASP A 297 -2.48 -16.78 -0.09
C ASP A 297 -1.22 -16.15 -0.70
N ASP A 298 -0.24 -16.94 -1.13
CA ASP A 298 1.07 -16.43 -1.57
C ASP A 298 1.13 -16.37 -3.10
N GLN A 299 0.85 -15.19 -3.64
CA GLN A 299 0.87 -14.88 -5.07
C GLN A 299 1.65 -13.56 -5.31
N VAL A 300 2.71 -13.36 -4.55
CA VAL A 300 3.51 -12.12 -4.58
C VAL A 300 4.62 -12.25 -5.62
N PHE A 301 4.73 -11.24 -6.49
CA PHE A 301 5.89 -11.03 -7.34
C PHE A 301 6.99 -10.35 -6.57
N THR A 302 8.23 -10.85 -6.72
CA THR A 302 9.37 -10.30 -5.98
C THR A 302 10.57 -10.10 -6.90
N ASN A 303 11.08 -8.87 -6.96
CA ASN A 303 12.34 -8.56 -7.64
C ASN A 303 13.21 -7.71 -6.71
N ALA A 304 14.54 -7.85 -6.80
CA ALA A 304 15.48 -7.12 -5.93
C ALA A 304 15.46 -5.60 -6.17
N LEU A 305 14.95 -5.14 -7.32
CA LEU A 305 14.98 -3.77 -7.80
C LEU A 305 13.61 -3.09 -7.79
N SER A 306 12.52 -3.81 -7.47
CA SER A 306 11.16 -3.26 -7.43
C SER A 306 10.44 -3.59 -6.11
N ALA A 307 9.39 -2.84 -5.81
CA ALA A 307 8.51 -3.18 -4.69
C ALA A 307 7.70 -4.44 -5.05
N PRO A 308 7.47 -5.36 -4.09
CA PRO A 308 6.66 -6.53 -4.33
C PRO A 308 5.20 -6.15 -4.59
N ILE A 309 4.58 -6.85 -5.52
CA ILE A 309 3.20 -6.65 -5.95
C ILE A 309 2.48 -7.98 -5.73
N TYR A 310 1.30 -7.93 -5.12
CA TYR A 310 0.45 -9.11 -5.00
C TYR A 310 -0.50 -9.17 -6.18
N GLU A 311 -0.54 -10.32 -6.84
CA GLU A 311 -1.30 -10.57 -8.05
C GLU A 311 -2.00 -11.92 -7.95
N GLY A 312 -3.20 -11.91 -7.40
CA GLY A 312 -3.85 -13.11 -6.92
C GLY A 312 -5.07 -13.51 -7.70
N VAL A 313 -5.09 -14.74 -8.23
CA VAL A 313 -6.34 -15.34 -8.70
C VAL A 313 -7.32 -15.49 -7.54
N ALA A 314 -8.56 -15.09 -7.77
CA ALA A 314 -9.61 -15.02 -6.78
C ALA A 314 -10.93 -15.58 -7.34
N SER A 315 -11.90 -15.72 -6.45
CA SER A 315 -13.29 -15.97 -6.81
C SER A 315 -14.18 -14.93 -6.14
N CYS A 316 -15.38 -14.76 -6.66
CA CYS A 316 -16.35 -13.90 -6.03
C CYS A 316 -17.71 -14.58 -5.89
N SER A 317 -18.47 -14.16 -4.89
CA SER A 317 -19.87 -14.55 -4.70
C SER A 317 -20.65 -13.43 -4.02
N GLY A 318 -21.95 -13.35 -4.27
CA GLY A 318 -22.79 -12.34 -3.64
C GLY A 318 -24.08 -12.12 -4.40
N THR A 319 -24.49 -10.87 -4.56
CA THR A 319 -25.72 -10.50 -5.26
C THR A 319 -25.49 -9.39 -6.26
N TYR A 320 -26.10 -9.51 -7.44
CA TYR A 320 -26.22 -8.46 -8.45
C TYR A 320 -27.71 -8.23 -8.71
N ASN A 321 -28.21 -7.02 -8.44
CA ASN A 321 -29.62 -6.63 -8.56
C ASN A 321 -30.59 -7.62 -7.89
N GLY A 322 -30.24 -8.07 -6.68
CA GLY A 322 -31.03 -9.02 -5.89
C GLY A 322 -30.95 -10.48 -6.34
N THR A 323 -30.21 -10.78 -7.41
CA THR A 323 -29.96 -12.15 -7.87
C THR A 323 -28.62 -12.64 -7.32
N ALA A 324 -28.59 -13.86 -6.77
CA ALA A 324 -27.34 -14.47 -6.33
C ALA A 324 -26.42 -14.71 -7.53
N VAL A 325 -25.15 -14.34 -7.39
CA VAL A 325 -24.13 -14.48 -8.43
C VAL A 325 -22.85 -15.08 -7.86
N GLN A 326 -22.09 -15.74 -8.72
CA GLN A 326 -20.73 -16.22 -8.50
C GLN A 326 -19.88 -15.87 -9.71
N GLY A 327 -18.56 -15.93 -9.57
CA GLY A 327 -17.65 -15.62 -10.66
C GLY A 327 -16.19 -15.85 -10.34
N ALA A 328 -15.37 -15.73 -11.38
CA ALA A 328 -13.93 -15.59 -11.24
C ALA A 328 -13.58 -14.14 -10.88
N ALA A 329 -12.44 -13.95 -10.23
CA ALA A 329 -11.92 -12.62 -9.92
C ALA A 329 -10.40 -12.61 -9.92
N TRP A 330 -9.84 -11.40 -9.90
CA TRP A 330 -8.43 -11.14 -9.66
C TRP A 330 -8.29 -10.08 -8.58
N ILE A 331 -7.26 -10.17 -7.77
CA ILE A 331 -6.90 -9.18 -6.75
C ILE A 331 -5.49 -8.71 -7.04
N GLU A 332 -5.34 -7.45 -7.43
CA GLU A 332 -4.03 -6.79 -7.49
C GLU A 332 -3.87 -5.85 -6.28
N GLN A 333 -2.70 -5.87 -5.66
CA GLN A 333 -2.35 -4.96 -4.58
C GLN A 333 -0.93 -4.45 -4.73
N ASN A 334 -0.83 -3.18 -5.11
CA ASN A 334 0.39 -2.40 -4.92
C ASN A 334 0.20 -1.52 -3.69
N ILE A 335 0.56 -2.06 -2.54
CA ILE A 335 0.36 -1.43 -1.23
C ILE A 335 1.70 -0.99 -0.61
N LYS A 336 1.62 -0.28 0.51
CA LYS A 336 2.82 0.06 1.28
C LYS A 336 3.25 -1.16 2.10
N LYS A 337 4.57 -1.33 2.23
CA LYS A 337 5.14 -2.29 3.17
C LYS A 337 4.63 -1.99 4.57
N ASN A 338 4.36 -3.01 5.35
CA ASN A 338 4.30 -2.88 6.80
C ASN A 338 5.72 -2.51 7.25
N VAL A 339 5.89 -1.24 7.56
CA VAL A 339 7.13 -0.78 8.16
C VAL A 339 7.09 -1.27 9.60
N ASN A 340 7.70 -2.41 9.90
CA ASN A 340 8.18 -2.67 11.26
C ASN A 340 9.24 -1.59 11.56
N SER A 341 8.80 -0.50 12.20
CA SER A 341 9.55 0.38 13.10
C SER A 341 11.01 0.69 12.70
N LYS A 342 11.22 1.58 11.73
CA LYS A 342 12.39 2.49 11.68
C LYS A 342 12.09 3.60 10.66
N SER A 343 12.21 4.84 11.14
CA SER A 343 11.91 6.13 10.48
C SER A 343 10.43 6.51 10.29
N LEU A 344 9.94 7.28 11.27
CA LEU A 344 9.08 8.47 11.16
C LEU A 344 7.90 8.42 10.17
N GLY A 345 6.68 8.24 10.71
CA GLY A 345 5.45 8.79 10.09
C GLY A 345 4.28 7.82 9.89
N VAL A 346 3.72 7.29 10.99
CA VAL A 346 2.34 6.74 11.16
C VAL A 346 1.89 5.62 10.19
N ALA A 347 1.93 4.35 10.66
CA ALA A 347 0.74 3.47 10.84
C ALA A 347 1.09 1.96 10.98
N ASN A 348 1.50 1.56 12.19
CA ASN A 348 0.99 0.44 13.01
C ASN A 348 1.54 0.77 14.41
N PRO A 349 0.75 0.80 15.50
CA PRO A 349 1.29 1.21 16.78
C PRO A 349 2.33 0.18 17.25
N ASP A 350 3.62 0.50 17.12
CA ASP A 350 4.65 -0.05 17.99
C ASP A 350 4.25 0.28 19.45
N LEU A 351 4.71 -0.51 20.43
CA LEU A 351 4.41 -0.26 21.85
C LEU A 351 4.73 1.20 22.23
N SER A 352 5.74 1.79 21.58
CA SER A 352 6.10 3.21 21.66
C SER A 352 5.00 4.22 21.31
N SER A 353 3.95 3.82 20.61
CA SER A 353 2.79 4.69 20.37
C SER A 353 1.84 4.75 21.56
N TYR A 354 1.90 3.76 22.44
CA TYR A 354 1.14 3.67 23.69
C TYR A 354 1.89 4.28 24.87
N THR A 355 2.91 5.12 24.61
CA THR A 355 3.59 5.90 25.65
C THR A 355 2.58 6.61 26.54
N GLY A 356 2.71 6.42 27.85
CA GLY A 356 1.80 7.02 28.81
C GLY A 356 1.88 6.38 30.18
N TYR A 357 1.13 6.98 31.11
CA TYR A 357 0.92 6.50 32.47
C TYR A 357 -0.52 6.02 32.61
N TYR A 358 -0.70 4.75 32.93
CA TYR A 358 -1.99 4.09 33.08
C TYR A 358 -2.20 3.77 34.56
N ILE A 359 -3.23 4.36 35.15
CA ILE A 359 -3.70 3.95 36.48
C ILE A 359 -4.40 2.61 36.32
N LEU A 360 -4.02 1.60 37.11
CA LEU A 360 -4.56 0.25 37.00
C LEU A 360 -5.64 -0.01 38.03
N GLU A 361 -6.87 -0.20 37.57
CA GLU A 361 -7.98 -0.73 38.36
C GLU A 361 -7.93 -2.27 38.37
N GLY A 362 -8.34 -2.87 39.49
CA GLY A 362 -8.26 -4.33 39.71
C GLY A 362 -7.03 -4.80 40.49
N ALA A 363 -6.11 -3.88 40.80
CA ALA A 363 -4.97 -4.06 41.71
C ALA A 363 -5.13 -3.18 42.97
N GLU A 364 -4.10 -3.09 43.83
CA GLU A 364 -4.17 -2.26 45.04
C GLU A 364 -4.14 -0.75 44.70
N GLU A 365 -4.51 0.09 45.67
CA GLU A 365 -4.53 1.54 45.49
C GLU A 365 -3.15 2.07 45.12
N GLY A 366 -3.07 2.86 44.04
CA GLY A 366 -1.80 3.39 43.52
C GLY A 366 -1.12 2.51 42.48
N ALA A 367 -1.67 1.36 42.13
CA ALA A 367 -1.16 0.52 41.05
C ALA A 367 -1.14 1.24 39.69
N PHE A 368 -0.09 1.01 38.91
CA PHE A 368 0.12 1.67 37.62
C PHE A 368 0.90 0.82 36.62
N LEU A 369 0.79 1.21 35.36
CA LEU A 369 1.66 0.81 34.25
C LEU A 369 2.17 2.06 33.55
N THR A 370 3.45 2.12 33.23
CA THR A 370 4.03 3.14 32.34
C THR A 370 4.66 2.47 31.14
N ILE A 371 4.35 3.01 29.98
CA ILE A 371 5.12 2.78 28.76
C ILE A 371 5.90 4.09 28.52
N ASP A 372 7.21 4.06 28.69
CA ASP A 372 8.08 5.21 28.43
C ASP A 372 8.87 4.98 27.15
N THR A 373 9.05 6.02 26.34
CA THR A 373 9.68 5.91 25.02
C THR A 373 10.72 6.98 24.85
N ASN A 374 11.90 6.60 24.39
CA ASN A 374 12.98 7.51 24.05
C ASN A 374 13.42 7.23 22.61
N GLN A 375 13.41 8.28 21.77
CA GLN A 375 13.84 8.24 20.37
C GLN A 375 15.24 8.84 20.29
N THR A 376 16.25 8.03 19.99
CA THR A 376 17.62 8.47 19.81
C THR A 376 17.93 8.59 18.33
N ALA A 377 18.22 9.80 17.86
CA ALA A 377 18.75 10.04 16.52
C ALA A 377 20.28 10.07 16.55
N GLY A 378 20.95 9.43 15.59
CA GLY A 378 22.41 9.36 15.55
C GLY A 378 23.00 8.96 14.20
N LEU A 379 24.32 9.12 14.05
CA LEU A 379 25.07 8.82 12.82
C LEU A 379 24.98 7.36 12.34
N SER A 380 24.68 6.42 13.25
CA SER A 380 24.49 5.00 12.98
C SER A 380 23.04 4.62 12.64
N GLY A 381 22.14 5.61 12.54
CA GLY A 381 20.70 5.43 12.39
C GLY A 381 19.92 5.77 13.67
N ASP A 382 18.61 5.89 13.52
CA ASP A 382 17.69 6.18 14.61
C ASP A 382 17.32 4.90 15.40
N GLU A 383 17.25 5.01 16.71
CA GLU A 383 16.88 3.95 17.64
C GLU A 383 15.71 4.39 18.51
N THR A 384 14.72 3.52 18.70
CA THR A 384 13.62 3.74 19.66
C THR A 384 13.81 2.76 20.81
N GLY A 385 13.99 3.27 22.02
CA GLY A 385 13.97 2.48 23.25
C GLY A 385 12.61 2.62 23.94
N VAL A 386 12.03 1.50 24.37
CA VAL A 386 10.82 1.48 25.17
C VAL A 386 11.13 0.83 26.51
N THR A 387 10.73 1.49 27.60
CA THR A 387 10.85 0.96 28.95
C THR A 387 9.44 0.75 29.50
N ILE A 388 9.19 -0.45 30.04
CA ILE A 388 7.93 -0.84 30.66
C ILE A 388 8.16 -0.85 32.16
N SER A 389 7.39 -0.04 32.89
CA SER A 389 7.38 -0.11 34.35
C SER A 389 5.98 -0.34 34.87
N TYR A 390 5.81 -1.13 35.93
CA TYR A 390 4.52 -1.28 36.57
C TYR A 390 4.66 -1.52 38.06
N SER A 391 3.64 -1.14 38.81
CA SER A 391 3.48 -1.43 40.23
C SER A 391 2.08 -1.98 40.47
N MET A 392 1.99 -3.05 41.25
CA MET A 392 0.71 -3.67 41.62
C MET A 392 0.22 -3.25 43.01
N ASP A 393 1.11 -2.67 43.82
CA ASP A 393 0.87 -2.23 45.20
C ASP A 393 0.95 -0.70 45.38
N GLY A 394 1.35 0.04 44.34
CA GLY A 394 1.59 1.49 44.41
C GLY A 394 2.85 1.88 45.19
N GLU A 395 3.59 0.92 45.76
CA GLU A 395 4.77 1.15 46.60
C GLU A 395 6.07 0.72 45.90
N LYS A 396 6.04 -0.38 45.15
CA LYS A 396 7.20 -0.96 44.46
C LYS A 396 6.90 -1.14 42.98
N SER A 397 7.82 -0.69 42.14
CA SER A 397 7.75 -0.91 40.70
C SER A 397 8.76 -1.95 40.23
N VAL A 398 8.36 -2.68 39.20
CA VAL A 398 9.24 -3.46 38.31
C VAL A 398 9.45 -2.60 37.07
N THR A 399 10.68 -2.58 36.56
CA THR A 399 11.04 -1.85 35.34
C THR A 399 11.92 -2.73 34.47
N ASP A 400 11.53 -2.88 33.21
CA ASP A 400 12.26 -3.65 32.20
C ASP A 400 12.33 -2.87 30.89
N ASP A 401 13.41 -3.06 30.15
CA ASP A 401 13.46 -2.62 28.75
C ASP A 401 12.64 -3.58 27.88
N PHE A 402 11.90 -3.03 26.92
CA PHE A 402 11.20 -3.83 25.92
C PHE A 402 12.23 -4.49 24.99
N GLY A 403 12.57 -5.72 25.34
CA GLY A 403 13.56 -6.54 24.65
C GLY A 403 12.98 -7.84 24.08
N PRO A 404 13.84 -8.75 23.57
CA PRO A 404 13.43 -9.95 22.84
C PRO A 404 12.55 -10.94 23.61
N THR A 405 12.44 -10.79 24.94
CA THR A 405 11.62 -11.63 25.81
C THR A 405 10.18 -11.15 25.92
N TYR A 406 9.87 -9.96 25.39
CA TYR A 406 8.53 -9.42 25.25
C TYR A 406 8.09 -9.57 23.79
N SER A 407 6.78 -9.56 23.54
CA SER A 407 6.23 -9.35 22.20
C SER A 407 5.11 -8.33 22.24
N PHE A 408 4.92 -7.62 21.12
CA PHE A 408 3.79 -6.71 20.95
C PHE A 408 3.15 -6.97 19.58
N GLU A 409 1.98 -7.61 19.58
CA GLU A 409 1.29 -8.05 18.36
C GLU A 409 -0.19 -7.68 18.45
N PHE A 410 -0.76 -7.10 17.38
CA PHE A 410 -2.19 -6.74 17.31
C PHE A 410 -2.68 -5.97 18.55
N SER A 411 -1.87 -4.98 18.97
CA SER A 411 -2.09 -4.17 20.17
C SER A 411 -2.01 -4.93 21.51
N THR A 412 -1.45 -6.13 21.52
CA THR A 412 -1.32 -6.96 22.73
C THR A 412 0.15 -7.10 23.12
N LEU A 413 0.50 -6.57 24.29
CA LEU A 413 1.78 -6.78 24.95
C LEU A 413 1.78 -8.12 25.67
N THR A 414 2.71 -9.00 25.33
CA THR A 414 2.96 -10.25 26.05
C THR A 414 4.24 -10.11 26.87
N PHE A 415 4.12 -10.36 28.17
CA PHE A 415 5.22 -10.34 29.14
C PHE A 415 5.99 -11.65 29.12
N PRO A 416 7.26 -11.69 29.58
CA PRO A 416 8.08 -12.91 29.63
C PRO A 416 7.45 -14.07 30.42
N ASN A 417 6.57 -13.75 31.38
CA ASN A 417 5.85 -14.74 32.19
C ASN A 417 4.55 -15.25 31.53
N GLY A 418 4.22 -14.79 30.32
CA GLY A 418 3.01 -15.14 29.58
C GLY A 418 1.76 -14.33 29.93
N ASP A 419 1.86 -13.36 30.83
CA ASP A 419 0.78 -12.39 31.04
C ASP A 419 0.61 -11.49 29.80
N THR A 420 -0.61 -11.01 29.55
CA THR A 420 -0.94 -10.25 28.35
C THR A 420 -1.77 -9.02 28.67
N LEU A 421 -1.39 -7.88 28.10
CA LEU A 421 -2.14 -6.63 28.15
C LEU A 421 -2.52 -6.17 26.75
N LYS A 422 -3.82 -6.06 26.49
CA LYS A 422 -4.37 -5.51 25.25
C LYS A 422 -4.56 -4.01 25.39
N PHE A 423 -4.03 -3.26 24.44
CA PHE A 423 -4.21 -1.83 24.29
C PHE A 423 -5.27 -1.54 23.24
N ASP A 424 -6.22 -0.67 23.57
CA ASP A 424 -7.23 -0.18 22.65
C ASP A 424 -7.08 1.34 22.53
N ARG A 425 -7.21 1.87 21.32
CA ARG A 425 -7.17 3.30 21.04
C ARG A 425 -8.53 3.73 20.51
N GLY A 426 -9.19 4.62 21.25
CA GLY A 426 -10.49 5.17 20.89
C GLY A 426 -10.69 6.47 21.66
N PHE A 427 -11.12 7.52 20.96
CA PHE A 427 -11.43 8.79 21.61
C PHE A 427 -12.86 8.73 22.16
N ASP A 428 -13.00 8.47 23.46
CA ASP A 428 -14.27 8.51 24.17
C ASP A 428 -14.09 9.19 25.54
N ASN A 429 -14.91 10.21 25.83
CA ASN A 429 -14.91 10.96 27.10
C ASN A 429 -13.54 11.45 27.62
N GLY A 430 -12.60 11.81 26.72
CA GLY A 430 -11.27 12.29 27.10
C GLY A 430 -10.26 11.18 27.41
N VAL A 431 -10.65 9.92 27.27
CA VAL A 431 -9.73 8.77 27.20
C VAL A 431 -9.30 8.60 25.75
N LEU A 432 -8.00 8.48 25.52
CA LEU A 432 -7.43 8.28 24.19
C LEU A 432 -6.93 6.84 24.00
N THR A 433 -6.42 6.24 25.07
CA THR A 433 -5.90 4.88 25.10
C THR A 433 -6.35 4.16 26.36
N SER A 434 -6.76 2.91 26.24
CA SER A 434 -7.09 2.02 27.36
C SER A 434 -6.26 0.75 27.29
N VAL A 435 -6.01 0.14 28.43
CA VAL A 435 -5.34 -1.16 28.56
C VAL A 435 -6.24 -2.10 29.35
N SER A 436 -6.30 -3.37 28.96
CA SER A 436 -6.99 -4.41 29.71
C SER A 436 -6.30 -5.75 29.54
N GLY A 437 -6.31 -6.58 30.58
CA GLY A 437 -5.73 -7.92 30.50
C GLY A 437 -5.22 -8.38 31.83
N LYS A 438 -4.15 -9.16 31.80
CA LYS A 438 -3.52 -9.76 32.97
C LYS A 438 -2.11 -9.19 33.14
N LEU A 439 -1.77 -8.82 34.37
CA LEU A 439 -0.45 -8.33 34.76
C LEU A 439 -0.09 -8.87 36.14
N ALA A 440 1.10 -9.47 36.25
CA ALA A 440 1.59 -10.12 37.46
C ALA A 440 0.57 -11.11 38.08
N GLY A 441 -0.14 -11.86 37.25
CA GLY A 441 -1.16 -12.80 37.72
C GLY A 441 -2.57 -12.23 37.93
N THR A 442 -2.74 -10.91 37.91
CA THR A 442 -3.99 -10.21 38.27
C THR A 442 -4.65 -9.58 37.05
N ASN A 443 -5.98 -9.65 36.94
CA ASN A 443 -6.71 -8.96 35.88
C ASN A 443 -6.78 -7.46 36.19
N VAL A 444 -6.36 -6.64 35.25
CA VAL A 444 -6.32 -5.19 35.37
C VAL A 444 -6.98 -4.51 34.17
N ILE A 445 -7.50 -3.32 34.41
CA ILE A 445 -7.88 -2.36 33.38
C ILE A 445 -7.25 -1.01 33.70
N GLY A 446 -6.94 -0.21 32.69
CA GLY A 446 -6.39 1.12 32.88
C GLY A 446 -6.66 2.02 31.70
N SER A 447 -6.44 3.31 31.88
CA SER A 447 -6.61 4.28 30.81
C SER A 447 -5.61 5.42 30.91
N ASN A 448 -5.37 6.06 29.77
CA ASN A 448 -4.49 7.19 29.62
C ASN A 448 -5.11 8.19 28.63
N ALA A 449 -5.11 9.47 29.03
CA ALA A 449 -5.61 10.59 28.23
C ALA A 449 -4.52 11.23 27.35
N PHE A 450 -3.27 10.80 27.50
CA PHE A 450 -2.11 11.37 26.84
C PHE A 450 -1.82 10.75 25.46
N ASN A 451 -1.32 11.54 24.51
CA ASN A 451 -0.80 11.08 23.23
C ASN A 451 0.66 11.53 23.05
N PRO A 452 1.61 10.65 22.68
CA PRO A 452 2.95 11.08 22.33
C PRO A 452 2.92 12.09 21.16
N VAL A 453 3.69 13.17 21.28
CA VAL A 453 3.84 14.19 20.23
C VAL A 453 5.18 13.99 19.53
N SER A 454 5.17 13.89 18.20
CA SER A 454 6.40 13.76 17.41
C SER A 454 7.24 15.05 17.47
N LEU A 455 8.57 14.91 17.48
CA LEU A 455 9.50 16.05 17.41
C LEU A 455 9.24 16.93 16.18
N GLN A 456 8.78 16.37 15.06
CA GLN A 456 8.45 17.11 13.84
C GLN A 456 7.30 18.12 14.03
N ASN A 457 6.41 17.89 15.01
CA ASN A 457 5.36 18.87 15.33
C ASN A 457 5.93 20.11 16.01
N PHE A 458 7.18 20.06 16.45
CA PHE A 458 7.95 21.19 16.95
C PHE A 458 8.87 21.79 15.86
N ALA A 459 8.63 21.50 14.57
CA ALA A 459 9.41 22.11 13.50
C ALA A 459 9.25 23.64 13.51
N GLY A 460 10.37 24.36 13.53
CA GLY A 460 10.42 25.81 13.65
C GLY A 460 11.79 26.32 14.09
N ASP A 461 11.95 27.62 13.97
CA ASP A 461 13.11 28.38 14.44
C ASP A 461 12.78 29.02 15.80
N TYR A 462 13.68 28.85 16.75
CA TYR A 462 13.50 29.21 18.16
C TYR A 462 14.51 30.27 18.55
N TYR A 463 14.00 31.44 18.93
CA TYR A 463 14.78 32.63 19.27
C TYR A 463 14.82 32.84 20.77
N LEU A 464 15.97 33.26 21.30
CA LEU A 464 16.08 33.67 22.70
C LEU A 464 15.09 34.78 23.02
N SER A 465 14.38 34.63 24.13
CA SER A 465 13.47 35.63 24.65
C SER A 465 13.87 36.07 26.05
N GLY A 466 13.95 37.39 26.26
CA GLY A 466 14.16 37.99 27.57
C GLY A 466 15.61 37.92 28.07
N GLY A 467 16.49 38.74 27.49
CA GLY A 467 17.88 38.89 27.92
C GLY A 467 18.70 39.82 27.02
N PRO A 468 20.03 39.94 27.23
CA PRO A 468 20.91 40.76 26.39
C PRO A 468 20.99 40.31 24.93
N ASN A 469 20.62 39.06 24.66
CA ASN A 469 20.68 38.37 23.37
C ASN A 469 19.26 38.06 22.84
N ASP A 470 18.26 38.86 23.23
CA ASP A 470 16.88 38.71 22.76
C ASP A 470 16.81 38.74 21.23
N GLY A 471 16.09 37.79 20.63
CA GLY A 471 15.96 37.66 19.18
C GLY A 471 17.06 36.84 18.48
N ASP A 472 18.08 36.37 19.20
CA ASP A 472 19.09 35.48 18.61
C ASP A 472 18.51 34.09 18.36
N LEU A 473 18.76 33.54 17.17
CA LEU A 473 18.35 32.19 16.79
C LEU A 473 19.24 31.14 17.45
N VAL A 474 18.67 30.27 18.28
CA VAL A 474 19.45 29.32 19.09
C VAL A 474 19.09 27.86 18.86
N LEU A 475 17.85 27.55 18.51
CA LEU A 475 17.42 26.21 18.15
C LEU A 475 16.65 26.27 16.83
N SER A 476 16.84 25.27 15.98
CA SER A 476 15.97 25.03 14.84
C SER A 476 15.68 23.54 14.78
N VAL A 477 14.40 23.19 14.63
CA VAL A 477 13.96 21.84 14.33
C VAL A 477 13.37 21.90 12.93
N ASN A 478 13.92 21.13 11.99
CA ASN A 478 13.36 21.14 10.64
C ASN A 478 12.15 20.20 10.51
N SER A 479 11.51 20.22 9.34
CA SER A 479 10.35 19.37 9.05
C SER A 479 10.63 17.87 9.06
N LEU A 480 11.90 17.46 9.00
CA LEU A 480 12.32 16.07 9.14
C LEU A 480 12.56 15.67 10.60
N GLY A 481 12.51 16.64 11.53
CA GLY A 481 12.80 16.44 12.95
C GLY A 481 14.28 16.56 13.30
N GLU A 482 15.13 17.01 12.37
CA GLU A 482 16.56 17.22 12.64
C GLU A 482 16.76 18.47 13.49
N VAL A 483 17.64 18.35 14.49
CA VAL A 483 17.90 19.40 15.48
C VAL A 483 19.17 20.16 15.11
N PHE A 484 19.09 21.48 15.11
CA PHE A 484 20.20 22.40 14.98
C PHE A 484 20.27 23.28 16.23
N TYR A 485 21.46 23.44 16.80
CA TYR A 485 21.64 24.26 18.00
C TYR A 485 22.82 25.20 17.84
N ALA A 486 22.66 26.43 18.34
CA ALA A 486 23.72 27.42 18.46
C ALA A 486 24.41 27.21 19.81
N PHE A 487 25.51 26.45 19.79
CA PHE A 487 26.39 26.29 20.95
C PHE A 487 27.17 27.61 21.24
N SER A 488 28.27 27.52 21.98
CA SER A 488 29.15 28.67 22.31
C SER A 488 29.67 29.49 21.12
N SER A 489 29.56 28.96 19.89
CA SER A 489 29.93 29.66 18.66
C SER A 489 28.91 30.70 18.16
N GLY A 490 27.68 30.70 18.70
CA GLY A 490 26.59 31.58 18.27
C GLY A 490 26.03 31.27 16.87
N LYS A 491 26.48 30.19 16.22
CA LYS A 491 26.00 29.76 14.91
C LYS A 491 25.27 28.43 15.03
N LEU A 492 24.10 28.30 14.41
CA LEU A 492 23.39 27.02 14.30
C LEU A 492 24.28 25.96 13.65
N SER A 493 24.36 24.81 14.33
CA SER A 493 25.06 23.62 13.85
C SER A 493 24.20 22.39 14.09
N LYS A 494 24.25 21.43 13.16
CA LYS A 494 23.47 20.19 13.27
C LYS A 494 23.93 19.39 14.48
N VAL A 495 23.00 19.06 15.37
CA VAL A 495 23.22 18.16 16.49
C VAL A 495 23.32 16.73 15.94
N GLN A 496 24.51 16.14 16.04
CA GLN A 496 24.80 14.84 15.42
C GLN A 496 24.16 13.66 16.14
N LYS A 497 23.87 13.80 17.44
CA LYS A 497 23.21 12.80 18.25
C LYS A 497 22.35 13.46 19.33
N TYR A 498 21.08 13.05 19.42
CA TYR A 498 20.15 13.52 20.44
C TYR A 498 19.16 12.42 20.82
N THR A 499 18.57 12.53 21.99
CA THR A 499 17.46 11.69 22.47
C THR A 499 16.24 12.57 22.70
N TYR A 500 15.08 12.14 22.24
CA TYR A 500 13.81 12.84 22.41
C TYR A 500 12.78 11.93 23.10
N ASN A 501 12.16 12.43 24.16
CA ASN A 501 11.05 11.78 24.83
C ASN A 501 9.72 12.43 24.38
N PRO A 502 8.86 11.72 23.62
CA PRO A 502 7.62 12.28 23.08
C PRO A 502 6.50 12.44 24.12
N ALA A 503 6.66 11.87 25.33
CA ALA A 503 5.73 12.09 26.43
C ALA A 503 6.02 13.35 27.22
N MET A 504 7.31 13.61 27.46
CA MET A 504 7.75 14.75 28.24
C MET A 504 8.13 15.95 27.37
N TYR A 505 8.18 15.76 26.05
CA TYR A 505 8.71 16.72 25.07
C TYR A 505 10.14 17.14 25.41
N VAL A 506 10.91 16.22 25.98
CA VAL A 506 12.28 16.46 26.44
C VAL A 506 13.25 16.05 25.35
N LEU A 507 14.08 16.98 24.91
CA LEU A 507 15.16 16.78 23.95
C LEU A 507 16.51 16.89 24.68
N GLN A 508 17.35 15.87 24.55
CA GLN A 508 18.64 15.78 25.21
C GLN A 508 19.75 15.60 24.18
N PHE A 509 20.85 16.35 24.31
CA PHE A 509 22.01 16.19 23.44
C PHE A 509 23.27 16.73 24.08
N LYS A 510 24.42 16.56 23.41
CA LYS A 510 25.70 17.10 23.84
C LYS A 510 26.29 18.04 22.78
N SER A 511 27.02 19.06 23.23
CA SER A 511 27.86 19.85 22.32
C SER A 511 29.03 19.02 21.77
N PRO A 512 29.71 19.50 20.71
CA PRO A 512 30.95 18.88 20.25
C PRO A 512 32.04 18.73 21.33
N GLU A 513 32.06 19.61 22.33
CA GLU A 513 32.97 19.60 23.47
C GLU A 513 32.51 18.68 24.61
N GLY A 514 31.30 18.13 24.52
CA GLY A 514 30.75 17.14 25.45
C GLY A 514 29.80 17.67 26.53
N THR A 515 29.49 18.97 26.54
CA THR A 515 28.53 19.57 27.48
C THR A 515 27.11 19.08 27.21
N GLY A 516 26.38 18.61 28.22
CA GLY A 516 25.00 18.15 28.09
C GLY A 516 23.97 19.29 28.10
N TYR A 517 22.94 19.12 27.27
CA TYR A 517 21.80 20.00 27.13
C TYR A 517 20.52 19.20 27.29
N ILE A 518 19.59 19.71 28.10
CA ILE A 518 18.24 19.17 28.26
C ILE A 518 17.26 20.30 27.95
N LEU A 519 16.50 20.16 26.87
CA LEU A 519 15.49 21.12 26.43
C LEU A 519 14.10 20.53 26.63
N MET A 520 13.20 21.26 27.29
CA MET A 520 11.78 20.93 27.30
C MET A 520 11.05 21.77 26.25
N LEU A 521 10.38 21.13 25.31
CA LEU A 521 9.58 21.78 24.27
C LEU A 521 8.14 21.96 24.76
N GLY A 522 7.64 23.19 24.76
CA GLY A 522 6.32 23.54 25.26
C GLY A 522 5.25 23.51 24.18
N THR A 523 4.01 23.30 24.60
CA THR A 523 2.81 23.13 23.74
C THR A 523 2.00 24.41 23.51
N GLY A 524 2.54 25.56 23.90
CA GLY A 524 1.83 26.85 23.89
C GLY A 524 1.68 27.47 22.49
N GLY A 525 0.72 26.98 21.69
CA GLY A 525 0.21 27.65 20.48
C GLY A 525 1.22 28.44 19.63
N ALA A 526 0.86 29.64 19.19
CA ALA A 526 1.68 30.51 18.35
C ALA A 526 2.96 31.08 19.02
N LEU A 527 3.28 30.65 20.25
CA LEU A 527 4.43 31.14 21.02
C LEU A 527 5.50 30.08 21.27
N GLY A 528 5.24 28.79 21.01
CA GLY A 528 6.22 27.70 21.02
C GLY A 528 7.34 27.84 22.05
N LEU A 529 7.02 27.68 23.34
CA LEU A 529 7.99 27.90 24.41
C LEU A 529 8.94 26.70 24.55
N ALA A 530 10.19 26.78 24.14
CA ALA A 530 11.21 25.84 24.64
C ALA A 530 11.90 26.44 25.88
N CYS A 531 12.27 25.62 26.86
CA CYS A 531 13.07 26.03 28.02
C CYS A 531 14.32 25.15 28.09
N SER A 532 15.51 25.76 28.21
CA SER A 532 16.77 25.03 28.36
C SER A 532 17.17 24.87 29.82
N ILE A 533 17.55 23.64 30.18
CA ILE A 533 18.30 23.32 31.40
C ILE A 533 19.67 22.80 30.95
N ILE A 534 20.72 23.60 31.21
CA ILE A 534 22.10 23.17 31.06
C ILE A 534 22.48 22.38 32.33
N GLU A 535 23.21 21.27 32.19
CA GLU A 535 23.55 20.34 33.29
C GLU A 535 24.23 20.97 34.52
N ASP A 536 24.71 22.22 34.44
CA ASP A 536 25.28 22.97 35.58
C ASP A 536 24.22 23.62 36.50
N GLY A 537 22.92 23.36 36.29
CA GLY A 537 21.83 23.78 37.18
C GLY A 537 21.37 25.24 37.04
N GLN A 538 21.85 25.97 36.03
CA GLN A 538 21.32 27.29 35.67
C GLN A 538 20.26 27.18 34.57
N ALA A 539 18.99 27.40 34.93
CA ALA A 539 17.92 27.58 33.96
C ALA A 539 18.25 28.78 33.06
N THR A 540 18.34 28.57 31.76
CA THR A 540 18.72 29.62 30.83
C THR A 540 17.74 29.70 29.66
N TYR A 541 16.93 30.76 29.69
CA TYR A 541 16.12 31.34 28.61
C TYR A 541 14.86 30.58 28.16
N ALA A 542 13.81 31.37 27.91
CA ALA A 542 12.63 30.97 27.15
C ALA A 542 12.92 31.20 25.67
N PHE A 543 12.60 30.23 24.82
CA PHE A 543 12.65 30.43 23.37
C PHE A 543 11.24 30.70 22.83
N SER A 544 11.13 31.55 21.81
CA SER A 544 9.88 31.83 21.09
C SER A 544 10.01 31.48 19.62
N CYS A 545 8.94 30.96 19.00
CA CYS A 545 8.86 30.74 17.54
C CYS A 545 8.60 32.02 16.73
N THR A 546 8.42 33.15 17.41
CA THR A 546 8.34 34.48 16.78
C THR A 546 9.51 35.33 17.27
N PRO A 547 10.22 36.04 16.37
CA PRO A 547 11.10 37.14 16.78
C PRO A 547 10.29 38.11 17.66
N SER A 548 10.88 38.61 18.74
CA SER A 548 10.29 39.76 19.44
C SER A 548 10.12 40.90 18.43
N VAL A 549 8.91 41.47 18.38
CA VAL A 549 8.60 42.65 17.54
C VAL A 549 9.23 43.88 18.15
#